data_AF-A0A7S2H9S9-F1
#
_entry.id   AF-A0A7S2H9S9-F1
#
_cell.length_a   1.000
_cell.length_b   1.000
_cell.length_c   1.000
_cell.angle_alpha   90.00
_cell.angle_beta   90.00
_cell.angle_gamma   90.00
#
_symmetry.space_group_name_H-M   'P 1'
#
loop_
_entity.id
_entity.type
_entity.pdbx_description
1 polymer ?
#
loop_
_entity_poly.entity_id
_entity_poly.type
_entity_poly.pdbx_seq_one_letter_code
_entity_poly.pdbx_strand_id
1 'polypeptide(L)'
;MHVGRELFAAGVLPYGAQDLVMACGGYNNNSQRSDGAYDLTNDGSGSLADCEIYDVAKDEWMTNVAALPVPRDNHAGVSLADGRFVVVGGRVLLNDGRTDSCLAYTHTNRGPLPDDPAKLVEIQEVIAGTRPVSGMSLTVEEIEVIMTHGRWDSFPSLNTKRSNHAICLVQGGFVHRECIVATGGWDAEHTAELYDPQEGRWFNLPCRTRHPRKFHAMASIDTHGDRSLAELFRSLSRDADFIE
;
A
#
# COMPACT_ATOMS: atom_id res chain seq x y z
N MET A 1 -9.29 -10.59 -12.43
CA MET A 1 -9.61 -9.24 -11.98
C MET A 1 -11.00 -8.91 -12.48
N HIS A 2 -11.90 -8.43 -11.62
CA HIS A 2 -13.32 -8.26 -11.95
C HIS A 2 -13.65 -6.86 -12.47
N VAL A 3 -12.80 -5.87 -12.20
CA VAL A 3 -12.91 -4.49 -12.71
C VAL A 3 -11.70 -4.14 -13.58
N GLY A 4 -11.95 -3.67 -14.81
CA GLY A 4 -10.90 -3.13 -15.67
C GLY A 4 -10.31 -1.85 -15.07
N ARG A 5 -9.00 -1.83 -14.82
CA ARG A 5 -8.27 -0.74 -14.16
C ARG A 5 -6.87 -0.58 -14.71
N GLU A 6 -6.34 0.63 -14.65
CA GLU A 6 -4.94 0.96 -14.89
C GLU A 6 -4.33 1.67 -13.68
N LEU A 7 -3.01 1.92 -13.67
CA LEU A 7 -2.35 2.77 -12.64
C LEU A 7 -2.57 2.31 -11.18
N PHE A 8 -2.80 1.01 -10.99
CA PHE A 8 -2.92 0.33 -9.71
C PHE A 8 -1.58 -0.25 -9.26
N ALA A 9 -1.46 -0.58 -7.98
CA ALA A 9 -0.35 -1.37 -7.48
C ALA A 9 -0.77 -2.82 -7.24
N ALA A 10 0.17 -3.75 -7.47
CA ALA A 10 -0.02 -5.15 -7.18
C ALA A 10 1.25 -5.75 -6.55
N GLY A 11 1.07 -6.78 -5.72
CA GLY A 11 2.15 -7.46 -5.03
C GLY A 11 1.74 -8.81 -4.47
N VAL A 12 2.74 -9.62 -4.12
CA VAL A 12 2.53 -10.94 -3.50
C VAL A 12 2.33 -10.77 -2.00
N LEU A 13 1.30 -11.36 -1.44
CA LEU A 13 1.06 -11.45 -0.01
C LEU A 13 1.44 -12.87 0.44
N PRO A 14 2.56 -13.05 1.16
CA PRO A 14 2.90 -14.33 1.77
C PRO A 14 1.82 -14.77 2.75
N TYR A 15 1.23 -15.95 2.56
CA TYR A 15 0.19 -16.52 3.41
C TYR A 15 0.51 -17.97 3.78
N GLY A 16 1.35 -18.14 4.80
CA GLY A 16 1.82 -19.47 5.22
C GLY A 16 2.59 -20.17 4.10
N ALA A 17 2.03 -21.26 3.56
CA ALA A 17 2.62 -22.01 2.44
C ALA A 17 2.04 -21.60 1.07
N GLN A 18 1.16 -20.59 1.02
CA GLN A 18 0.45 -20.14 -0.17
C GLN A 18 0.82 -18.69 -0.46
N ASP A 19 0.92 -18.35 -1.74
CA ASP A 19 1.09 -16.98 -2.19
C ASP A 19 -0.26 -16.44 -2.64
N LEU A 20 -0.66 -15.30 -2.10
CA LEU A 20 -1.79 -14.52 -2.57
C LEU A 20 -1.27 -13.37 -3.45
N VAL A 21 -2.04 -12.91 -4.42
CA VAL A 21 -1.68 -11.72 -5.21
C VAL A 21 -2.72 -10.63 -4.95
N MET A 22 -2.29 -9.52 -4.36
CA MET A 22 -3.13 -8.36 -4.14
C MET A 22 -3.00 -7.38 -5.30
N ALA A 23 -4.11 -6.79 -5.71
CA ALA A 23 -4.17 -5.61 -6.55
C ALA A 23 -5.09 -4.57 -5.90
N CYS A 24 -4.69 -3.31 -5.83
CA CYS A 24 -5.47 -2.28 -5.14
C CYS A 24 -5.51 -0.94 -5.88
N GLY A 25 -6.64 -0.26 -5.75
CA GLY A 25 -6.89 1.04 -6.34
C GLY A 25 -6.76 1.02 -7.86
N GLY A 26 -6.21 2.10 -8.41
CA GLY A 26 -6.05 2.30 -9.85
C GLY A 26 -6.99 3.34 -10.40
N TYR A 27 -7.09 3.43 -11.71
CA TYR A 27 -7.92 4.37 -12.44
C TYR A 27 -8.85 3.61 -13.40
N ASN A 28 -10.14 3.92 -13.40
CA ASN A 28 -11.13 3.39 -14.34
C ASN A 28 -11.29 4.33 -15.55
N ASN A 29 -10.60 4.03 -16.64
CA ASN A 29 -10.81 4.76 -17.90
C ASN A 29 -12.04 4.29 -18.69
N ASN A 30 -12.81 3.33 -18.16
CA ASN A 30 -13.93 2.71 -18.85
C ASN A 30 -15.22 3.56 -18.79
N SER A 31 -15.09 4.88 -18.94
CA SER A 31 -16.19 5.85 -18.93
C SER A 31 -16.88 6.01 -20.29
N GLN A 32 -16.60 5.16 -21.28
CA GLN A 32 -17.43 5.12 -22.47
C GLN A 32 -18.72 4.36 -22.16
N ARG A 33 -19.80 5.11 -21.95
CA ARG A 33 -21.15 4.57 -22.12
C ARG A 33 -21.28 4.09 -23.58
N SER A 34 -22.10 3.07 -23.80
CA SER A 34 -22.35 2.47 -25.13
C SER A 34 -22.92 3.44 -26.18
N ASP A 35 -23.29 4.65 -25.78
CA ASP A 35 -23.77 5.75 -26.61
C ASP A 35 -22.68 6.76 -27.00
N GLY A 36 -21.42 6.54 -26.60
CA GLY A 36 -20.29 7.43 -26.90
C GLY A 36 -20.22 8.68 -26.00
N ALA A 37 -21.08 8.81 -25.00
CA ALA A 37 -20.99 9.85 -23.99
C ALA A 37 -20.06 9.42 -22.84
N TYR A 38 -19.25 10.36 -22.35
CA TYR A 38 -18.49 10.19 -21.12
C TYR A 38 -19.47 10.29 -19.94
N ASP A 39 -19.42 9.34 -18.99
CA ASP A 39 -20.30 9.40 -17.83
C ASP A 39 -19.95 10.62 -16.96
N LEU A 40 -20.87 11.59 -16.93
CA LEU A 40 -20.79 12.82 -16.17
C LEU A 40 -21.47 12.73 -14.80
N THR A 41 -21.79 11.54 -14.28
CA THR A 41 -22.27 11.39 -12.90
C THR A 41 -21.17 11.62 -11.84
N ASN A 42 -20.33 12.64 -12.04
CA ASN A 42 -19.81 13.55 -11.03
C ASN A 42 -19.44 12.99 -9.63
N ASP A 43 -18.73 11.87 -9.53
CA ASP A 43 -17.88 11.57 -8.37
C ASP A 43 -16.40 11.97 -8.61
N GLY A 44 -16.03 12.18 -9.87
CA GLY A 44 -14.89 13.00 -10.26
C GLY A 44 -13.51 12.34 -10.13
N SER A 45 -13.30 11.34 -9.28
CA SER A 45 -12.04 10.59 -9.34
C SER A 45 -12.29 9.29 -10.07
N GLY A 46 -11.80 9.18 -11.31
CA GLY A 46 -11.65 7.84 -11.91
C GLY A 46 -10.71 6.95 -11.09
N SER A 47 -10.08 7.45 -10.03
CA SER A 47 -9.38 6.67 -9.02
C SER A 47 -10.32 5.68 -8.32
N LEU A 48 -9.90 4.44 -8.17
CA LEU A 48 -10.63 3.36 -7.51
C LEU A 48 -10.15 3.20 -6.06
N ALA A 49 -11.06 2.80 -5.17
CA ALA A 49 -10.72 2.30 -3.83
C ALA A 49 -10.65 0.77 -3.79
N ASP A 50 -11.23 0.10 -4.78
CA ASP A 50 -11.40 -1.36 -4.78
C ASP A 50 -10.07 -2.09 -4.74
N CYS A 51 -10.06 -3.16 -3.95
CA CYS A 51 -8.97 -4.12 -3.87
C CYS A 51 -9.48 -5.50 -4.25
N GLU A 52 -8.62 -6.31 -4.84
CA GLU A 52 -8.91 -7.69 -5.19
C GLU A 52 -7.70 -8.54 -4.81
N ILE A 53 -7.96 -9.76 -4.34
CA ILE A 53 -6.91 -10.73 -4.02
C ILE A 53 -7.16 -11.97 -4.85
N TYR A 54 -6.13 -12.43 -5.55
CA TYR A 54 -6.14 -13.70 -6.26
C TYR A 54 -5.46 -14.78 -5.41
N ASP A 55 -6.20 -15.84 -5.11
CA ASP A 55 -5.69 -17.05 -4.47
C ASP A 55 -5.09 -17.97 -5.54
N VAL A 56 -3.76 -18.05 -5.56
CA VAL A 56 -3.03 -18.84 -6.57
C VAL A 56 -3.29 -20.33 -6.41
N ALA A 57 -3.54 -20.82 -5.19
CA ALA A 57 -3.76 -22.23 -4.93
C ALA A 57 -5.16 -22.69 -5.36
N LYS A 58 -6.14 -21.79 -5.27
CA LYS A 58 -7.54 -22.08 -5.66
C LYS A 58 -7.88 -21.64 -7.09
N ASP A 59 -7.04 -20.82 -7.72
CA ASP A 59 -7.35 -20.18 -9.00
C ASP A 59 -8.65 -19.35 -8.92
N GLU A 60 -8.80 -18.59 -7.82
CA GLU A 60 -10.02 -17.85 -7.52
C GLU A 60 -9.70 -16.42 -7.07
N TRP A 61 -10.57 -15.48 -7.47
CA TRP A 61 -10.54 -14.11 -6.99
C TRP A 61 -11.43 -13.95 -5.76
N MET A 62 -10.89 -13.35 -4.71
CA MET A 62 -11.62 -12.93 -3.53
C MET A 62 -12.28 -11.58 -3.79
N THR A 63 -13.59 -11.51 -3.58
CA THR A 63 -14.41 -10.31 -3.89
C THR A 63 -14.69 -9.42 -2.69
N ASN A 64 -14.56 -9.91 -1.46
CA ASN A 64 -14.80 -9.12 -0.24
C ASN A 64 -13.47 -8.64 0.38
N VAL A 65 -12.61 -7.95 -0.36
CA VAL A 65 -11.31 -7.45 0.16
C VAL A 65 -11.46 -6.03 0.65
N ALA A 66 -10.78 -5.67 1.76
CA ALA A 66 -10.89 -4.32 2.30
C ALA A 66 -10.46 -3.26 1.26
N ALA A 67 -11.37 -2.35 0.96
CA ALA A 67 -11.12 -1.23 0.07
C ALA A 67 -10.16 -0.22 0.73
N LEU A 68 -9.43 0.52 -0.09
CA LEU A 68 -8.62 1.64 0.37
C LEU A 68 -9.52 2.69 1.05
N PRO A 69 -9.10 3.32 2.18
CA PRO A 69 -9.90 4.34 2.85
C PRO A 69 -10.22 5.56 1.98
N VAL A 70 -9.37 5.84 1.00
CA VAL A 70 -9.55 6.90 0.00
C VAL A 70 -9.15 6.34 -1.37
N PRO A 71 -10.01 6.47 -2.40
CA PRO A 71 -9.67 6.04 -3.77
C PRO A 71 -8.35 6.66 -4.24
N ARG A 72 -7.47 5.84 -4.84
CA ARG A 72 -6.16 6.32 -5.30
C ARG A 72 -5.66 5.62 -6.55
N ASP A 73 -5.01 6.38 -7.41
CA ASP A 73 -4.26 5.92 -8.58
C ASP A 73 -2.81 6.42 -8.55
N ASN A 74 -1.98 5.93 -9.47
CA ASN A 74 -0.57 6.37 -9.64
C ASN A 74 0.28 6.23 -8.37
N HIS A 75 -0.16 5.37 -7.46
CA HIS A 75 0.55 4.97 -6.26
C HIS A 75 1.48 3.80 -6.59
N ALA A 76 2.46 3.58 -5.74
CA ALA A 76 3.33 2.42 -5.84
C ALA A 76 3.01 1.45 -4.69
N GLY A 77 3.26 0.15 -4.89
CA GLY A 77 3.01 -0.87 -3.87
C GLY A 77 4.16 -1.84 -3.74
N VAL A 78 4.39 -2.33 -2.52
CA VAL A 78 5.47 -3.24 -2.18
C VAL A 78 5.02 -4.21 -1.10
N SER A 79 5.39 -5.47 -1.24
CA SER A 79 5.16 -6.50 -0.24
C SER A 79 6.32 -6.57 0.73
N LEU A 80 6.01 -6.71 2.02
CA LEU A 80 6.97 -6.88 3.10
C LEU A 80 7.07 -8.35 3.50
N ALA A 81 8.22 -8.74 4.05
CA ALA A 81 8.47 -10.10 4.55
C ALA A 81 7.57 -10.49 5.73
N ASP A 82 7.00 -9.51 6.43
CA ASP A 82 6.02 -9.73 7.50
C ASP A 82 4.60 -10.03 7.02
N GLY A 83 4.39 -10.13 5.70
CA GLY A 83 3.10 -10.47 5.10
C GLY A 83 2.20 -9.27 4.82
N ARG A 84 2.66 -8.03 5.07
CA ARG A 84 1.90 -6.83 4.73
C ARG A 84 2.17 -6.37 3.30
N PHE A 85 1.18 -5.72 2.70
CA PHE A 85 1.34 -4.99 1.44
C PHE A 85 1.22 -3.49 1.69
N VAL A 86 2.27 -2.73 1.38
CA VAL A 86 2.31 -1.29 1.61
C VAL A 86 2.06 -0.55 0.31
N VAL A 87 1.10 0.37 0.34
CA VAL A 87 0.85 1.35 -0.71
C VAL A 87 1.46 2.68 -0.31
N VAL A 88 2.18 3.30 -1.24
CA VAL A 88 2.95 4.52 -1.02
C VAL A 88 2.47 5.61 -1.99
N GLY A 89 2.11 6.77 -1.44
CA GLY A 89 1.75 7.97 -2.19
C GLY A 89 0.58 7.77 -3.17
N GLY A 90 0.71 8.42 -4.34
CA GLY A 90 -0.27 8.42 -5.42
C GLY A 90 -1.06 9.72 -5.50
N ARG A 91 -2.22 9.63 -6.16
CA ARG A 91 -3.18 10.73 -6.31
C ARG A 91 -4.51 10.32 -5.69
N VAL A 92 -5.05 11.20 -4.86
CA VAL A 92 -6.37 11.11 -4.23
C VAL A 92 -7.20 12.33 -4.68
N LEU A 93 -8.41 12.14 -5.21
CA LEU A 93 -9.39 13.20 -5.58
C LEU A 93 -9.08 14.05 -6.84
N LEU A 94 -10.11 14.78 -7.30
CA LEU A 94 -10.08 15.76 -8.40
C LEU A 94 -9.07 16.90 -8.14
N ASN A 95 -8.44 17.40 -9.20
CA ASN A 95 -7.40 18.46 -9.22
C ASN A 95 -6.00 18.05 -8.74
N ASP A 96 -5.52 16.89 -9.18
CA ASP A 96 -4.11 16.49 -9.02
C ASP A 96 -3.66 16.36 -7.56
N GLY A 97 -4.58 15.90 -6.69
CA GLY A 97 -4.39 15.73 -5.24
C GLY A 97 -3.36 14.67 -4.87
N ARG A 98 -2.08 14.93 -5.17
CA ARG A 98 -0.96 14.07 -4.79
C ARG A 98 -0.89 13.94 -3.28
N THR A 99 -0.55 12.74 -2.83
CA THR A 99 -0.43 12.43 -1.42
C THR A 99 0.94 11.86 -1.10
N ASP A 100 1.36 12.11 0.13
CA ASP A 100 2.50 11.52 0.84
C ASP A 100 2.06 10.34 1.71
N SER A 101 0.75 10.10 1.82
CA SER A 101 0.20 9.06 2.67
C SER A 101 0.61 7.66 2.20
N CYS A 102 0.99 6.85 3.18
CA CYS A 102 1.26 5.44 3.01
C CYS A 102 0.25 4.63 3.82
N LEU A 103 -0.13 3.46 3.31
CA LEU A 103 -1.07 2.55 3.96
C LEU A 103 -0.52 1.13 3.91
N ALA A 104 -0.68 0.37 4.99
CA ALA A 104 -0.30 -1.03 5.05
C ALA A 104 -1.53 -1.91 5.15
N TYR A 105 -1.67 -2.84 4.21
CA TYR A 105 -2.70 -3.87 4.23
C TYR A 105 -2.18 -5.09 4.99
N THR A 106 -2.97 -5.54 5.97
CA THR A 106 -2.72 -6.79 6.72
C THR A 106 -3.85 -7.76 6.41
N HIS A 107 -3.53 -8.92 5.84
CA HIS A 107 -4.53 -9.95 5.55
C HIS A 107 -4.97 -10.67 6.85
N THR A 108 -6.28 -10.81 7.06
CA THR A 108 -6.84 -11.54 8.20
C THR A 108 -7.15 -12.99 7.80
N ASN A 109 -6.72 -13.95 8.62
CA ASN A 109 -6.95 -15.37 8.37
C ASN A 109 -8.45 -15.68 8.27
N ARG A 110 -8.84 -16.44 7.24
CA ARG A 110 -10.10 -17.20 7.24
C ARG A 110 -9.97 -18.42 8.16
N GLY A 111 -10.51 -18.32 9.37
CA GLY A 111 -11.13 -19.47 10.02
C GLY A 111 -12.66 -19.41 9.83
N PRO A 112 -13.40 -20.52 9.95
CA PRO A 112 -14.84 -20.43 10.20
C PRO A 112 -15.08 -19.53 11.42
N LEU A 113 -16.18 -18.78 11.43
CA LEU A 113 -16.53 -17.95 12.58
C LEU A 113 -16.49 -18.82 13.84
N PRO A 114 -15.80 -18.38 14.91
CA PRO A 114 -15.72 -19.16 16.13
C PRO A 114 -17.10 -19.25 16.78
N ASP A 115 -17.48 -20.45 17.21
CA ASP A 115 -18.74 -20.70 17.94
C ASP A 115 -18.80 -19.96 19.30
N ASP A 116 -17.67 -19.42 19.76
CA ASP A 116 -17.50 -18.76 21.05
C ASP A 116 -17.76 -17.24 20.94
N PRO A 117 -18.77 -16.69 21.65
CA PRO A 117 -19.08 -15.27 21.65
C PRO A 117 -17.93 -14.36 22.11
N ALA A 118 -16.97 -14.85 22.91
CA ALA A 118 -15.81 -14.04 23.31
C ALA A 118 -14.86 -13.74 22.14
N LYS A 119 -14.74 -14.67 21.18
CA LYS A 119 -13.92 -14.48 19.97
C LYS A 119 -14.63 -13.65 18.90
N LEU A 120 -15.97 -13.64 18.91
CA LEU A 120 -16.75 -12.73 18.06
C LEU A 120 -16.56 -11.26 18.45
N VAL A 121 -16.37 -10.96 19.74
CA VAL A 121 -16.03 -9.61 20.22
C VAL A 121 -14.66 -9.18 19.72
N GLU A 122 -13.66 -10.07 19.75
CA GLU A 122 -12.32 -9.81 19.20
C GLU A 122 -12.39 -9.53 17.69
N ILE A 123 -13.22 -10.27 16.95
CA ILE A 123 -13.47 -10.05 15.53
C ILE A 123 -14.18 -8.70 15.27
N GLN A 124 -15.15 -8.31 16.09
CA GLN A 124 -15.81 -7.00 15.99
C GLN A 124 -14.81 -5.84 16.18
N GLU A 125 -13.84 -5.95 17.10
CA GLU A 125 -12.80 -4.94 17.27
C GLU A 125 -11.83 -4.89 16.07
N VAL A 126 -11.46 -6.05 15.51
CA VAL A 126 -10.59 -6.15 14.32
C VAL A 126 -11.23 -5.57 13.06
N ILE A 127 -12.54 -5.78 12.89
CA ILE A 127 -13.37 -5.19 11.84
C ILE A 127 -13.41 -3.64 11.95
N ALA A 128 -13.28 -3.11 13.15
CA ALA A 128 -13.55 -1.72 13.51
C ALA A 128 -12.27 -0.90 13.74
N GLY A 129 -11.36 -0.86 12.75
CA GLY A 129 -10.33 0.19 12.68
C GLY A 129 -10.89 1.63 12.82
N THR A 130 -12.22 1.78 12.71
CA THR A 130 -13.01 2.87 13.30
C THR A 130 -13.88 2.32 14.45
N ARG A 131 -13.67 2.81 15.69
CA ARG A 131 -14.41 2.42 16.92
C ARG A 131 -15.88 2.07 16.65
N PRO A 132 -16.41 0.94 17.16
CA PRO A 132 -17.82 0.63 17.00
C PRO A 132 -18.66 1.74 17.64
N VAL A 133 -19.75 2.13 16.95
CA VAL A 133 -20.78 2.97 17.54
C VAL A 133 -21.33 2.22 18.74
N SER A 134 -21.14 2.78 19.94
CA SER A 134 -21.54 2.16 21.21
C SER A 134 -23.03 1.77 21.16
N GLY A 135 -23.32 0.46 21.25
CA GLY A 135 -24.66 -0.05 21.51
C GLY A 135 -25.33 -0.92 20.44
N MET A 136 -24.70 -1.23 19.30
CA MET A 136 -25.26 -2.18 18.32
C MET A 136 -24.63 -3.58 18.46
N SER A 137 -25.49 -4.60 18.61
CA SER A 137 -25.14 -6.00 18.42
C SER A 137 -25.37 -6.34 16.94
N LEU A 138 -24.33 -6.77 16.24
CA LEU A 138 -24.43 -7.27 14.86
C LEU A 138 -24.81 -8.75 14.87
N THR A 139 -25.53 -9.19 13.83
CA THR A 139 -25.79 -10.62 13.56
C THR A 139 -24.60 -11.28 12.87
N VAL A 140 -24.54 -12.62 12.88
CA VAL A 140 -23.48 -13.40 12.22
C VAL A 140 -23.40 -13.10 10.71
N GLU A 141 -24.56 -12.96 10.06
CA GLU A 141 -24.66 -12.64 8.63
C GLU A 141 -24.13 -11.22 8.33
N GLU A 142 -24.45 -10.24 9.19
CA GLU A 142 -23.89 -8.88 9.08
C GLU A 142 -22.38 -8.84 9.34
N ILE A 143 -21.88 -9.64 10.28
CA ILE A 143 -20.45 -9.78 10.52
C ILE A 143 -19.76 -10.39 9.29
N GLU A 144 -20.32 -11.44 8.68
CA GLU A 144 -19.77 -12.07 7.47
C GLU A 144 -19.72 -11.10 6.27
N VAL A 145 -20.72 -10.21 6.15
CA VAL A 145 -20.74 -9.14 5.13
C VAL A 145 -19.67 -8.07 5.41
N ILE A 146 -19.46 -7.70 6.68
CA ILE A 146 -18.46 -6.69 7.07
C ILE A 146 -17.03 -7.27 7.13
N MET A 147 -16.87 -8.59 7.29
CA MET A 147 -15.60 -9.31 7.27
C MET A 147 -14.95 -9.21 5.90
N THR A 148 -14.36 -8.06 5.66
CA THR A 148 -13.44 -7.84 4.55
C THR A 148 -12.18 -8.66 4.82
N HIS A 149 -11.62 -9.25 3.76
CA HIS A 149 -10.31 -9.85 3.84
C HIS A 149 -9.35 -8.73 4.18
N GLY A 150 -8.69 -8.86 5.32
CA GLY A 150 -7.70 -7.94 5.83
C GLY A 150 -8.21 -6.55 6.20
N ARG A 151 -7.29 -5.67 6.55
CA ARG A 151 -7.56 -4.27 6.89
C ARG A 151 -6.42 -3.36 6.44
N TRP A 152 -6.73 -2.08 6.26
CA TRP A 152 -5.73 -1.05 6.00
C TRP A 152 -5.42 -0.27 7.27
N ASP A 153 -4.14 -0.21 7.62
CA ASP A 153 -3.61 0.58 8.72
C ASP A 153 -2.78 1.75 8.17
N SER A 154 -2.70 2.85 8.93
CA SER A 154 -1.81 3.96 8.60
C SER A 154 -0.35 3.49 8.63
N PHE A 155 0.43 3.88 7.62
CA PHE A 155 1.86 3.65 7.56
C PHE A 155 2.60 4.99 7.55
N PRO A 156 3.83 5.09 8.07
CA PRO A 156 4.60 6.33 8.05
C PRO A 156 4.59 7.00 6.65
N SER A 157 4.19 8.27 6.61
CA SER A 157 4.08 9.04 5.37
C SER A 157 5.44 9.44 4.82
N LEU A 158 5.53 9.58 3.50
CA LEU A 158 6.67 10.20 2.83
C LEU A 158 6.89 11.64 3.35
N ASN A 159 8.12 12.15 3.22
CA ASN A 159 8.43 13.55 3.48
C ASN A 159 7.97 14.45 2.32
N THR A 160 7.97 13.90 1.10
CA THR A 160 7.49 14.61 -0.10
C THR A 160 6.36 13.81 -0.74
N LYS A 161 5.30 14.49 -1.16
CA LYS A 161 4.20 13.89 -1.93
C LYS A 161 4.73 13.35 -3.25
N ARG A 162 4.27 12.17 -3.68
CA ARG A 162 4.74 11.52 -4.91
C ARG A 162 3.62 10.79 -5.62
N SER A 163 3.50 10.98 -6.92
CA SER A 163 2.72 10.11 -7.82
C SER A 163 3.54 9.76 -9.07
N ASN A 164 3.26 8.63 -9.72
CA ASN A 164 4.08 8.12 -10.83
C ASN A 164 5.57 7.94 -10.46
N HIS A 165 5.81 7.57 -9.21
CA HIS A 165 7.12 7.27 -8.66
C HIS A 165 7.36 5.75 -8.69
N ALA A 166 8.61 5.34 -8.47
CA ALA A 166 8.95 3.93 -8.33
C ALA A 166 9.37 3.66 -6.88
N ILE A 167 8.94 2.52 -6.35
CA ILE A 167 9.45 2.00 -5.08
C ILE A 167 10.09 0.63 -5.29
N CYS A 168 11.02 0.28 -4.44
CA CYS A 168 11.55 -1.07 -4.37
C CYS A 168 11.87 -1.43 -2.92
N LEU A 169 11.73 -2.72 -2.65
CA LEU A 169 12.23 -3.32 -1.44
C LEU A 169 13.73 -3.54 -1.58
N VAL A 170 14.49 -3.03 -0.62
CA VAL A 170 15.93 -3.27 -0.55
C VAL A 170 16.19 -4.13 0.68
N GLN A 171 16.62 -5.36 0.41
CA GLN A 171 17.12 -6.30 1.40
C GLN A 171 18.60 -6.55 1.04
N GLY A 172 19.55 -6.07 1.85
CA GLY A 172 20.96 -6.22 1.51
C GLY A 172 21.95 -5.76 2.59
N GLY A 173 22.99 -6.58 2.81
CA GLY A 173 24.22 -6.29 3.58
C GLY A 173 24.12 -6.35 5.12
N PHE A 174 24.76 -7.35 5.76
CA PHE A 174 25.03 -7.66 7.19
C PHE A 174 23.92 -7.47 8.26
N VAL A 175 22.90 -6.65 8.00
CA VAL A 175 21.93 -6.19 9.02
C VAL A 175 20.53 -6.73 8.77
N HIS A 176 20.29 -7.49 7.68
CA HIS A 176 18.99 -8.08 7.33
C HIS A 176 17.82 -7.08 7.48
N ARG A 177 18.06 -5.81 7.12
CA ARG A 177 17.06 -4.76 7.21
C ARG A 177 16.29 -4.68 5.90
N GLU A 178 14.98 -4.83 6.01
CA GLU A 178 14.04 -4.67 4.91
C GLU A 178 13.63 -3.20 4.82
N CYS A 179 14.22 -2.47 3.88
CA CYS A 179 13.95 -1.04 3.72
C CYS A 179 13.15 -0.79 2.44
N ILE A 180 12.34 0.26 2.43
CA ILE A 180 11.65 0.70 1.21
C ILE A 180 12.39 1.92 0.67
N VAL A 181 12.76 1.90 -0.60
CA VAL A 181 13.28 3.08 -1.28
C VAL A 181 12.22 3.59 -2.24
N ALA A 182 11.94 4.89 -2.21
CA ALA A 182 11.06 5.59 -3.15
C ALA A 182 11.88 6.60 -3.95
N THR A 183 11.71 6.64 -5.28
CA THR A 183 12.47 7.55 -6.14
C THR A 183 11.59 8.26 -7.16
N GLY A 184 11.91 9.53 -7.43
CA GLY A 184 11.28 10.32 -8.48
C GLY A 184 9.77 10.49 -8.27
N GLY A 185 9.05 10.64 -9.37
CA GLY A 185 7.63 10.97 -9.41
C GLY A 185 7.38 12.47 -9.50
N TRP A 186 6.12 12.83 -9.70
CA TRP A 186 5.69 14.22 -9.62
C TRP A 186 5.93 14.78 -8.21
N ASP A 187 6.23 16.08 -8.14
CA ASP A 187 6.61 16.84 -6.93
C ASP A 187 7.93 16.42 -6.25
N ALA A 188 8.57 15.37 -6.77
CA ALA A 188 9.78 14.79 -6.16
C ALA A 188 10.72 14.17 -7.20
N GLU A 189 10.77 14.78 -8.39
CA GLU A 189 11.31 14.24 -9.64
C GLU A 189 12.78 13.85 -9.55
N HIS A 190 13.52 14.51 -8.66
CA HIS A 190 14.95 14.37 -8.45
C HIS A 190 15.33 13.77 -7.11
N THR A 191 14.38 13.51 -6.24
CA THR A 191 14.66 13.11 -4.86
C THR A 191 14.40 11.63 -4.67
N ALA A 192 15.05 11.07 -3.67
CA ALA A 192 14.82 9.71 -3.22
C ALA A 192 14.63 9.71 -1.71
N GLU A 193 13.81 8.80 -1.22
CA GLU A 193 13.53 8.61 0.20
C GLU A 193 13.69 7.16 0.58
N LEU A 194 14.15 6.92 1.81
CA LEU A 194 14.33 5.59 2.38
C LEU A 194 13.51 5.47 3.66
N TYR A 195 12.62 4.49 3.69
CA TYR A 195 11.96 4.06 4.92
C TYR A 195 12.87 3.11 5.69
N ASP A 196 13.19 3.47 6.93
CA ASP A 196 13.85 2.57 7.88
C ASP A 196 12.81 2.00 8.86
N PRO A 197 12.56 0.67 8.87
CA PRO A 197 11.62 0.06 9.81
C PRO A 197 12.05 0.17 11.28
N GLN A 198 13.35 0.35 11.57
CA GLN A 198 13.82 0.47 12.96
C GLN A 198 13.49 1.83 13.56
N GLU A 199 13.60 2.86 12.75
CA GLU A 199 13.30 4.25 13.12
C GLU A 199 11.82 4.59 12.89
N GLY A 200 11.10 3.74 12.15
CA GLY A 200 9.68 3.91 11.86
C GLY A 200 9.37 5.16 11.02
N ARG A 201 10.32 5.64 10.21
CA ARG A 201 10.16 6.88 9.44
C ARG A 201 10.92 6.87 8.10
N TRP A 202 10.54 7.82 7.24
CA TRP A 202 11.21 8.08 5.97
C TRP A 202 12.32 9.11 6.13
N PHE A 203 13.46 8.84 5.50
CA PHE A 203 14.61 9.72 5.40
C PHE A 203 14.79 10.21 3.97
N ASN A 204 15.07 11.49 3.78
CA ASN A 204 15.51 12.00 2.48
C ASN A 204 16.93 11.49 2.20
N LEU A 205 17.12 10.81 1.08
CA LEU A 205 18.44 10.42 0.64
C LEU A 205 19.18 11.63 0.04
N PRO A 206 20.48 11.77 0.30
CA PRO A 206 21.27 12.87 -0.27
C PRO A 206 21.46 12.73 -1.79
N CYS A 207 21.22 11.55 -2.35
CA CYS A 207 21.35 11.30 -3.77
C CYS A 207 20.20 11.96 -4.54
N ARG A 208 20.56 12.87 -5.46
CA ARG A 208 19.63 13.35 -6.47
C ARG A 208 19.78 12.53 -7.74
N THR A 209 18.69 12.05 -8.29
CA THR A 209 18.73 11.39 -9.60
C THR A 209 19.27 12.38 -10.63
N ARG A 210 20.28 11.98 -11.42
CA ARG A 210 20.94 12.87 -12.41
C ARG A 210 19.95 13.50 -13.40
N HIS A 211 18.83 12.83 -13.64
CA HIS A 211 17.74 13.29 -14.49
C HIS A 211 16.43 13.14 -13.72
N PRO A 212 15.46 14.06 -13.91
CA PRO A 212 14.15 13.93 -13.30
C PRO A 212 13.47 12.68 -13.85
N ARG A 213 12.86 11.87 -13.00
CA ARG A 213 12.20 10.62 -13.40
C ARG A 213 10.77 10.59 -12.93
N LYS A 214 9.88 10.23 -13.85
CA LYS A 214 8.46 9.94 -13.66
C LYS A 214 8.14 8.74 -14.53
N PHE A 215 7.11 7.97 -14.16
CA PHE A 215 6.69 6.79 -14.92
C PHE A 215 7.81 5.75 -15.11
N HIS A 216 8.79 5.72 -14.19
CA HIS A 216 9.91 4.79 -14.25
C HIS A 216 9.63 3.56 -13.38
N ALA A 217 10.42 2.51 -13.61
CA ALA A 217 10.46 1.31 -12.78
C ALA A 217 11.77 1.26 -11.99
N MET A 218 11.75 0.54 -10.88
CA MET A 218 12.90 0.33 -10.01
C MET A 218 12.96 -1.13 -9.59
N ALA A 219 14.17 -1.67 -9.49
CA ALA A 219 14.44 -2.99 -8.95
C ALA A 219 15.69 -2.90 -8.07
N SER A 220 15.72 -3.67 -7.00
CA SER A 220 16.94 -3.86 -6.21
C SER A 220 17.82 -4.92 -6.87
N ILE A 221 19.13 -4.72 -6.78
CA ILE A 221 20.14 -5.69 -7.21
C ILE A 221 21.00 -5.96 -5.99
N ASP A 222 20.95 -7.18 -5.46
CA ASP A 222 21.85 -7.58 -4.37
C ASP A 222 23.26 -7.78 -4.93
N THR A 223 24.17 -6.90 -4.54
CA THR A 223 25.60 -7.10 -4.70
C THR A 223 26.15 -7.63 -3.38
N HIS A 224 26.21 -8.96 -3.25
CA HIS A 224 26.68 -9.62 -2.04
C HIS A 224 27.95 -8.98 -1.48
N GLY A 225 27.91 -8.58 -0.20
CA GLY A 225 29.08 -8.09 0.54
C GLY A 225 29.29 -6.57 0.57
N ASP A 226 28.38 -5.77 -0.01
CA ASP A 226 28.50 -4.31 0.05
C ASP A 226 28.08 -3.74 1.42
N ARG A 227 28.90 -2.85 1.99
CA ARG A 227 28.66 -2.14 3.26
C ARG A 227 27.96 -0.79 3.06
N SER A 228 27.69 -0.41 1.81
CA SER A 228 27.15 0.90 1.43
C SER A 228 25.86 1.28 2.18
N LEU A 229 24.93 0.36 2.40
CA LEU A 229 23.71 0.63 3.19
C LEU A 229 24.01 0.94 4.66
N ALA A 230 24.92 0.20 5.29
CA ALA A 230 25.29 0.44 6.69
C ALA A 230 25.99 1.79 6.87
N GLU A 231 26.78 2.23 5.89
CA GLU A 231 27.40 3.56 5.91
C GLU A 231 26.38 4.68 5.68
N LEU A 232 25.44 4.48 4.77
CA LEU A 232 24.33 5.39 4.53
C LEU A 232 23.49 5.61 5.80
N PHE A 233 23.13 4.53 6.52
CA PHE A 233 22.41 4.65 7.79
C PHE A 233 23.16 5.48 8.83
N ARG A 234 24.49 5.29 8.94
CA ARG A 234 25.32 6.10 9.85
C ARG A 234 25.37 7.57 9.46
N SER A 235 25.33 7.90 8.16
CA SER A 235 25.24 9.31 7.75
C SER A 235 23.88 9.92 8.06
N LEU A 236 22.80 9.18 7.79
CA LEU A 236 21.42 9.66 8.02
C LEU A 236 21.11 9.86 9.50
N SER A 237 21.68 9.02 10.38
CA SER A 237 21.51 9.17 11.83
C SER A 237 22.28 10.37 12.39
N ARG A 238 23.45 10.70 11.83
CA ARG A 238 24.28 11.83 12.30
C ARG A 238 23.68 13.18 11.98
N ASP A 239 22.98 13.28 10.85
CA ASP A 239 22.32 14.53 10.45
C ASP A 239 21.04 14.81 11.27
N ALA A 240 20.50 13.81 11.98
CA ALA A 240 19.34 13.99 12.87
C ALA A 240 19.69 14.67 14.20
N ASP A 241 20.97 14.69 14.60
CA ASP A 241 21.45 15.30 15.85
C ASP A 241 21.80 16.80 15.71
N PHE A 242 21.59 17.40 14.53
CA PHE A 242 21.86 18.82 14.25
C PHE A 242 20.60 19.57 13.79
N ILE A 243 19.54 19.56 14.60
CA ILE A 243 18.49 20.59 14.52
C ILE A 243 18.15 21.01 15.96
N GLU A 244 18.85 22.04 16.46
CA GLU A 244 18.34 22.96 17.50
C GLU A 244 17.72 24.19 16.84
#